data_AF-A0A7Y2AGG7-F1
#
_entry.id   AF-A0A7Y2AGG7-F1
#
_cell.length_a   1.000
_cell.length_b   1.000
_cell.length_c   1.000
_cell.angle_alpha   90.00
_cell.angle_beta   90.00
_cell.angle_gamma   90.00
#
_symmetry.space_group_name_H-M   'P 1'
#
loop_
_entity.id
_entity.type
_entity.pdbx_description
1 polymer ?
#
loop_
_entity_poly.entity_id
_entity_poly.type
_entity_poly.pdbx_seq_one_letter_code
_entity_poly.pdbx_strand_id
1 'polypeptide(L)'
;GYGHRTGNDYTMGNGQEIPTSYNSRDLDFALGFDLDEYRSLEFTYLRLDQTGVESPGQFFDINFLVTDAVELTYTVRDQVHFDRLSVEGWYNRTRFEGDAQRAGKRAQIPSIPLVSDNLETDVDSMSTGFSGAMSWGQDGETQLTLGSDMRFVKQELNELNDFSVDVDPFLAGILGIAPGVYDFMDANAPIPRSFWSNPGLFAELDVPATDRLSLRTGARVDFLSTDVTKDAPGLSSTLPSQVPLDRAFLTNHLRTDD
;
A
#
# COMPACT_ATOMS: atom_id res chain seq x y z
N GLY A 1 14.15 3.57 -19.06
CA GLY A 1 14.59 2.29 -19.63
C GLY A 1 13.42 1.34 -19.72
N TYR A 2 13.69 0.10 -20.14
CA TYR A 2 12.71 -0.99 -20.10
C TYR A 2 13.41 -2.25 -19.56
N GLY A 3 12.80 -2.85 -18.55
CA GLY A 3 13.25 -4.09 -17.93
C GLY A 3 12.22 -5.20 -18.08
N HIS A 4 12.71 -6.41 -18.28
CA HIS A 4 11.90 -7.63 -18.19
C HIS A 4 12.71 -8.71 -17.50
N ARG A 5 12.17 -9.25 -16.40
CA ARG A 5 12.78 -10.30 -15.59
C ARG A 5 11.76 -11.41 -15.35
N THR A 6 12.24 -12.64 -15.40
CA THR A 6 11.47 -13.83 -15.02
C THR A 6 12.28 -14.60 -13.99
N GLY A 7 11.63 -14.96 -12.89
CA GLY A 7 12.14 -15.89 -11.90
C GLY A 7 11.45 -17.24 -12.03
N ASN A 8 12.22 -18.31 -11.81
CA ASN A 8 11.69 -19.66 -11.71
C ASN A 8 11.64 -20.11 -10.25
N ASP A 9 10.96 -21.22 -10.01
CA ASP A 9 10.98 -21.93 -8.74
C ASP A 9 12.41 -22.35 -8.38
N TYR A 10 12.68 -22.46 -7.08
CA TYR A 10 13.97 -22.94 -6.60
C TYR A 10 13.82 -24.22 -5.79
N THR A 11 14.90 -24.99 -5.75
CA THR A 11 15.01 -26.18 -4.92
C THR A 11 15.83 -25.86 -3.68
N MET A 12 15.28 -26.14 -2.51
CA MET A 12 15.99 -26.06 -1.25
C MET A 12 17.12 -27.10 -1.17
N GLY A 13 18.06 -26.92 -0.24
CA GLY A 13 19.16 -27.86 -0.03
C GLY A 13 18.73 -29.28 0.38
N ASN A 14 17.47 -29.46 0.81
CA ASN A 14 16.87 -30.77 1.12
C ASN A 14 16.16 -31.42 -0.08
N GLY A 15 16.21 -30.80 -1.27
CA GLY A 15 15.55 -31.31 -2.48
C GLY A 15 14.08 -30.91 -2.63
N GLN A 16 13.51 -30.14 -1.70
CA GLN A 16 12.14 -29.64 -1.80
C GLN A 16 12.05 -28.50 -2.80
N GLU A 17 11.12 -28.60 -3.75
CA GLU A 17 10.79 -27.51 -4.69
C GLU A 17 9.88 -26.49 -4.01
N ILE A 18 10.18 -25.21 -4.21
CA ILE A 18 9.47 -24.09 -3.62
C ILE A 18 8.96 -23.20 -4.74
N PRO A 19 7.63 -23.11 -4.93
CA PRO A 19 7.01 -22.20 -5.88
C PRO A 19 7.37 -20.75 -5.55
N THR A 20 8.18 -20.12 -6.41
CA THR A 20 8.66 -18.73 -6.30
C THR A 20 8.71 -18.02 -7.64
N SER A 21 8.07 -18.61 -8.65
CA SER A 21 8.09 -18.06 -9.99
C SER A 21 7.48 -16.65 -10.00
N TYR A 22 7.99 -15.80 -10.91
CA TYR A 22 7.43 -14.47 -11.13
C TYR A 22 7.78 -13.96 -12.51
N ASN A 23 6.96 -13.04 -13.03
CA ASN A 23 7.30 -12.20 -14.16
C ASN A 23 7.23 -10.74 -13.72
N SER A 24 8.23 -9.94 -14.07
CA SER A 24 8.33 -8.53 -13.70
C SER A 24 8.78 -7.72 -14.91
N ARG A 25 8.05 -6.65 -15.22
CA ARG A 25 8.35 -5.70 -16.28
C ARG A 25 8.35 -4.31 -15.68
N ASP A 26 9.32 -3.51 -16.08
CA ASP A 26 9.43 -2.13 -15.67
C ASP A 26 9.65 -1.25 -16.90
N LEU A 27 9.03 -0.07 -16.88
CA LEU A 27 9.23 0.98 -17.86
C LEU A 27 9.43 2.27 -17.09
N ASP A 28 10.54 2.93 -17.30
CA ASP A 28 10.81 4.26 -16.74
C ASP A 28 11.20 5.22 -17.86
N PHE A 29 10.80 6.48 -17.75
CA PHE A 29 11.38 7.53 -18.56
C PHE A 29 11.38 8.85 -17.82
N ALA A 30 12.41 9.64 -18.07
CA ALA A 30 12.55 11.00 -17.56
C ALA A 30 12.86 11.93 -18.73
N LEU A 31 12.23 13.11 -18.75
CA LEU A 31 12.42 14.15 -19.74
C LEU A 31 12.57 15.49 -19.02
N GLY A 32 13.72 16.13 -19.21
CA GLY A 32 14.01 17.47 -18.70
C GLY A 32 14.13 18.48 -19.83
N PHE A 33 13.58 19.68 -19.63
CA PHE A 33 13.69 20.81 -20.54
C PHE A 33 14.03 22.07 -19.77
N ASP A 34 15.04 22.80 -20.24
CA ASP A 34 15.27 24.18 -19.83
C ASP A 34 14.33 25.07 -20.64
N LEU A 35 13.44 25.78 -19.96
CA LEU A 35 12.52 26.74 -20.58
C LEU A 35 13.28 28.04 -20.93
N ASP A 36 14.26 28.39 -20.10
CA ASP A 36 15.29 29.42 -20.32
C ASP A 36 16.48 29.17 -19.36
N GLU A 37 17.37 30.16 -19.23
CA GLU A 37 18.56 30.07 -18.38
C GLU A 37 18.27 29.98 -16.87
N TYR A 38 17.04 30.28 -16.42
CA TYR A 38 16.65 30.32 -15.01
C TYR A 38 15.59 29.27 -14.64
N ARG A 39 14.91 28.69 -15.63
CA ARG A 39 13.72 27.86 -15.43
C ARG A 39 13.88 26.50 -16.10
N SER A 40 13.66 25.45 -15.34
CA SER A 40 13.65 24.07 -15.87
C SER A 40 12.39 23.32 -15.45
N LEU A 41 11.99 22.38 -16.29
CA LEU A 41 10.89 21.45 -16.08
C LEU A 41 11.39 20.02 -16.28
N GLU A 42 11.14 19.15 -15.33
CA GLU A 42 11.45 17.72 -15.41
C GLU A 42 10.18 16.91 -15.22
N PHE A 43 9.96 15.94 -16.10
CA PHE A 43 8.86 14.99 -16.03
C PHE A 43 9.45 13.58 -15.90
N THR A 44 8.94 12.81 -14.95
CA THR A 44 9.32 11.40 -14.75
C THR A 44 8.08 10.52 -14.75
N TYR A 45 8.15 9.37 -15.40
CA TYR A 45 7.14 8.33 -15.36
C TYR A 45 7.79 6.99 -15.08
N LEU A 46 7.14 6.19 -14.24
CA LEU A 46 7.48 4.81 -13.97
C LEU A 46 6.23 3.94 -14.03
N ARG A 47 6.35 2.80 -14.70
CA ARG A 47 5.39 1.71 -14.65
C ARG A 47 6.09 0.44 -14.19
N LEU A 48 5.51 -0.22 -13.20
CA LEU A 48 5.85 -1.57 -12.78
C LEU A 48 4.67 -2.48 -13.08
N ASP A 49 4.95 -3.67 -13.62
CA ASP A 49 3.96 -4.70 -13.90
C ASP A 49 4.56 -6.05 -13.51
N GLN A 50 4.04 -6.66 -12.45
CA GLN A 50 4.39 -8.00 -12.03
C GLN A 50 3.19 -8.93 -12.19
N THR A 51 3.40 -10.15 -12.68
CA THR A 51 2.33 -11.12 -12.88
C THR A 51 2.76 -12.51 -12.46
N GLY A 52 1.82 -13.28 -11.91
CA GLY A 52 2.02 -14.67 -11.51
C GLY A 52 3.18 -14.82 -10.52
N VAL A 53 3.20 -14.00 -9.46
CA VAL A 53 4.21 -14.09 -8.40
C VAL A 53 3.75 -15.13 -7.39
N GLU A 54 4.49 -16.22 -7.26
CA GLU A 54 4.27 -17.20 -6.21
C GLU A 54 5.03 -16.79 -4.95
N SER A 55 4.32 -16.71 -3.82
CA SER A 55 4.82 -16.20 -2.55
C SER A 55 4.82 -17.30 -1.47
N PRO A 56 5.96 -17.96 -1.21
CA PRO A 56 6.06 -18.98 -0.18
C PRO A 56 5.69 -18.45 1.19
N GLY A 57 4.90 -19.23 1.94
CA GLY A 57 4.47 -18.86 3.29
C GLY A 57 3.44 -17.72 3.36
N GLN A 58 3.02 -17.16 2.24
CA GLN A 58 1.87 -16.26 2.15
C GLN A 58 0.64 -17.01 1.67
N PHE A 59 -0.54 -16.58 2.10
CA PHE A 59 -1.80 -17.26 1.78
C PHE A 59 -2.19 -17.07 0.30
N PHE A 60 -2.04 -15.84 -0.21
CA PHE A 60 -2.31 -15.49 -1.59
C PHE A 60 -1.03 -15.42 -2.42
N ASP A 61 -1.09 -15.90 -3.65
CA ASP A 61 -0.15 -15.57 -4.71
C ASP A 61 -0.65 -14.36 -5.49
N ILE A 62 0.25 -13.70 -6.21
CA ILE A 62 -0.08 -12.49 -6.95
C ILE A 62 -0.39 -12.80 -8.40
N ASN A 63 -1.60 -12.50 -8.84
CA ASN A 63 -2.00 -12.62 -10.23
C ASN A 63 -1.44 -11.48 -11.05
N PHE A 64 -1.66 -10.25 -10.60
CA PHE A 64 -0.99 -9.08 -11.10
C PHE A 64 -0.74 -8.06 -9.99
N LEU A 65 0.32 -7.28 -10.13
CA LEU A 65 0.60 -6.08 -9.38
C LEU A 65 1.10 -5.03 -10.38
N VAL A 66 0.34 -3.93 -10.49
CA VAL A 66 0.66 -2.84 -11.41
C VAL A 66 0.80 -1.56 -10.62
N THR A 67 1.91 -0.86 -10.84
CA THR A 67 2.12 0.50 -10.32
C THR A 67 2.33 1.45 -11.49
N ASP A 68 1.58 2.55 -11.52
CA ASP A 68 1.84 3.71 -12.38
C ASP A 68 2.22 4.91 -11.51
N ALA A 69 3.32 5.56 -11.83
CA ALA A 69 3.94 6.65 -11.09
C ALA A 69 4.28 7.80 -12.05
N VAL A 70 3.88 9.02 -11.73
CA VAL A 70 4.17 10.24 -12.48
C VAL A 70 4.69 11.29 -11.52
N GLU A 71 5.72 12.03 -11.93
CA GLU A 71 6.25 13.18 -11.23
C GLU A 71 6.51 14.34 -12.20
N LEU A 72 6.26 15.56 -11.74
CA LEU A 72 6.58 16.78 -12.44
C LEU A 72 7.29 17.74 -11.48
N THR A 73 8.48 18.19 -11.87
CA THR A 73 9.32 19.09 -11.10
C THR A 73 9.59 20.35 -11.90
N TYR A 74 9.31 21.51 -11.30
CA TYR A 74 9.57 22.83 -11.86
C TYR A 74 10.53 23.59 -10.95
N THR A 75 11.64 24.05 -11.50
CA THR A 75 12.65 24.83 -10.77
C THR A 75 12.82 26.21 -11.39
N VAL A 76 12.91 27.23 -10.56
CA VAL A 76 13.28 28.61 -10.92
C VAL A 76 14.47 29.04 -10.09
N ARG A 77 15.45 29.71 -10.69
CA ARG A 77 16.68 30.17 -10.02
C ARG A 77 16.94 31.65 -10.29
N ASP A 78 17.79 32.26 -9.48
CA ASP A 78 18.36 33.60 -9.68
C ASP A 78 17.31 34.70 -9.92
N GLN A 79 16.27 34.75 -9.09
CA GLN A 79 15.22 35.77 -9.18
C GLN A 79 15.48 36.91 -8.21
N VAL A 80 14.98 38.12 -8.53
CA VAL A 80 15.11 39.31 -7.67
C VAL A 80 14.52 39.08 -6.27
N HIS A 81 13.51 38.22 -6.17
CA HIS A 81 12.80 37.96 -4.92
C HIS A 81 13.27 36.72 -4.16
N PHE A 82 14.03 35.82 -4.78
CA PHE A 82 14.48 34.55 -4.21
C PHE A 82 15.58 33.93 -5.08
N ASP A 83 16.49 33.17 -4.48
CA ASP A 83 17.59 32.52 -5.21
C ASP A 83 17.13 31.20 -5.84
N ARG A 84 16.18 30.50 -5.20
CA ARG A 84 15.60 29.27 -5.76
C ARG A 84 14.15 29.06 -5.36
N LEU A 85 13.33 28.64 -6.31
CA LEU A 85 12.01 28.05 -6.09
C LEU A 85 12.01 26.65 -6.71
N SER A 86 11.57 25.64 -5.97
CA SER A 86 11.35 24.29 -6.45
C SER A 86 9.93 23.88 -6.13
N VAL A 87 9.19 23.39 -7.14
CA VAL A 87 7.85 22.83 -6.98
C VAL A 87 7.82 21.46 -7.63
N GLU A 88 7.51 20.44 -6.85
CA GLU A 88 7.36 19.06 -7.27
C GLU A 88 5.92 18.63 -7.02
N GLY A 89 5.35 17.85 -7.94
CA GLY A 89 4.07 17.18 -7.76
C GLY A 89 4.12 15.76 -8.28
N TRP A 90 3.49 14.83 -7.57
CA TRP A 90 3.52 13.41 -7.94
C TRP A 90 2.16 12.73 -7.80
N TYR A 91 2.03 11.61 -8.51
CA TYR A 91 0.90 10.69 -8.43
C TYR A 91 1.40 9.26 -8.60
N ASN A 92 1.02 8.37 -7.70
CA ASN A 92 1.30 6.95 -7.76
C ASN A 92 0.01 6.17 -7.51
N ARG A 93 -0.26 5.13 -8.30
CA ARG A 93 -1.32 4.16 -8.00
C ARG A 93 -0.80 2.76 -8.17
N THR A 94 -0.99 1.93 -7.16
CA THR A 94 -0.69 0.50 -7.18
C THR A 94 -1.98 -0.28 -7.06
N ARG A 95 -2.20 -1.22 -7.97
CA ARG A 95 -3.28 -2.19 -7.91
C ARG A 95 -2.71 -3.59 -7.86
N PHE A 96 -3.27 -4.43 -7.02
CA PHE A 96 -2.83 -5.81 -6.84
C PHE A 96 -4.05 -6.71 -6.71
N GLU A 97 -4.11 -7.77 -7.51
CA GLU A 97 -5.06 -8.87 -7.33
C GLU A 97 -4.31 -10.18 -7.16
N GLY A 98 -4.82 -11.05 -6.30
CA GLY A 98 -4.20 -12.32 -5.95
C GLY A 98 -5.22 -13.38 -5.56
N ASP A 99 -4.75 -14.62 -5.53
CA ASP A 99 -5.56 -15.79 -5.24
C ASP A 99 -4.73 -16.91 -4.61
N ALA A 100 -5.37 -17.89 -3.98
CA ALA A 100 -4.75 -19.10 -3.45
C ALA A 100 -5.10 -20.38 -4.24
N GLN A 101 -5.46 -20.26 -5.52
CA GLN A 101 -6.16 -21.31 -6.28
C GLN A 101 -5.14 -22.20 -7.01
N ARG A 102 -3.92 -21.69 -7.25
CA ARG A 102 -2.85 -22.41 -7.95
C ARG A 102 -2.50 -23.73 -7.27
N ALA A 103 -2.20 -24.74 -8.09
CA ALA A 103 -1.79 -26.05 -7.60
C ALA A 103 -0.52 -25.98 -6.73
N GLY A 104 0.46 -25.15 -7.10
CA GLY A 104 1.67 -24.91 -6.31
C GLY A 104 1.37 -24.35 -4.92
N LYS A 105 0.40 -23.43 -4.81
CA LYS A 105 -0.08 -22.92 -3.52
C LYS A 105 -0.78 -24.00 -2.69
N ARG A 106 -1.73 -24.71 -3.28
CA ARG A 106 -2.52 -25.75 -2.59
C ARG A 106 -1.65 -26.94 -2.16
N ALA A 107 -0.54 -27.21 -2.84
CA ALA A 107 0.46 -28.18 -2.40
C ALA A 107 1.26 -27.70 -1.18
N GLN A 108 1.56 -26.40 -1.09
CA GLN A 108 2.25 -25.80 0.07
C GLN A 108 1.35 -25.67 1.31
N ILE A 109 0.06 -25.39 1.11
CA ILE A 109 -0.93 -25.25 2.18
C ILE A 109 -2.11 -26.20 1.92
N PRO A 110 -1.96 -27.51 2.22
CA PRO A 110 -2.97 -28.53 1.91
C PRO A 110 -4.30 -28.36 2.64
N SER A 111 -4.36 -27.49 3.66
CA SER A 111 -5.59 -27.19 4.38
C SER A 111 -6.52 -26.24 3.63
N ILE A 112 -6.01 -25.44 2.68
CA ILE A 112 -6.85 -24.48 1.93
C ILE A 112 -8.05 -25.16 1.26
N PRO A 113 -7.89 -26.22 0.46
CA PRO A 113 -9.01 -26.90 -0.19
C PRO A 113 -9.96 -27.61 0.78
N LEU A 114 -9.60 -27.76 2.05
CA LEU A 114 -10.45 -28.38 3.07
C LEU A 114 -11.43 -27.38 3.68
N VAL A 115 -11.10 -26.09 3.61
CA VAL A 115 -11.87 -25.04 4.27
C VAL A 115 -12.39 -24.01 3.28
N SER A 116 -11.83 -23.91 2.07
CA SER A 116 -12.26 -22.91 1.10
C SER A 116 -12.05 -23.37 -0.34
N ASP A 117 -13.08 -23.11 -1.13
CA ASP A 117 -13.07 -23.34 -2.57
C ASP A 117 -12.49 -22.15 -3.32
N ASN A 118 -12.80 -20.92 -2.87
CA ASN A 118 -12.38 -19.68 -3.52
C ASN A 118 -11.78 -18.70 -2.50
N LEU A 119 -10.58 -18.21 -2.78
CA LEU A 119 -9.86 -17.23 -1.96
C LEU A 119 -9.23 -16.19 -2.86
N GLU A 120 -9.72 -14.96 -2.79
CA GLU A 120 -9.26 -13.86 -3.63
C GLU A 120 -8.88 -12.66 -2.76
N THR A 121 -7.90 -11.90 -3.22
CA THR A 121 -7.54 -10.61 -2.62
C THR A 121 -7.46 -9.55 -3.72
N ASP A 122 -8.04 -8.38 -3.46
CA ASP A 122 -8.01 -7.21 -4.33
C ASP A 122 -7.58 -6.00 -3.51
N VAL A 123 -6.59 -5.27 -4.00
CA VAL A 123 -6.01 -4.12 -3.31
C VAL A 123 -5.84 -2.96 -4.30
N ASP A 124 -6.28 -1.78 -3.88
CA ASP A 124 -6.07 -0.52 -4.60
C ASP A 124 -5.48 0.51 -3.64
N SER A 125 -4.29 1.01 -3.96
CA SER A 125 -3.62 2.05 -3.21
C SER A 125 -3.23 3.19 -4.14
N MET A 126 -3.51 4.42 -3.73
CA MET A 126 -3.13 5.62 -4.45
C MET A 126 -2.42 6.58 -3.51
N SER A 127 -1.35 7.21 -3.96
CA SER A 127 -0.75 8.36 -3.29
C SER A 127 -0.52 9.50 -4.26
N THR A 128 -0.69 10.72 -3.78
CA THR A 128 -0.44 11.93 -4.57
C THR A 128 -0.04 13.05 -3.63
N GLY A 129 0.58 14.09 -4.16
CA GLY A 129 1.04 15.18 -3.33
C GLY A 129 1.85 16.20 -4.09
N PHE A 130 2.36 17.16 -3.34
CA PHE A 130 3.30 18.16 -3.83
C PHE A 130 4.28 18.56 -2.74
N SER A 131 5.41 19.13 -3.15
CA SER A 131 6.33 19.88 -2.30
C SER A 131 6.74 21.17 -3.00
N GLY A 132 6.62 22.29 -2.32
CA GLY A 132 7.04 23.60 -2.79
C GLY A 132 7.98 24.25 -1.79
N ALA A 133 9.17 24.66 -2.23
CA ALA A 133 10.17 25.29 -1.38
C ALA A 133 10.79 26.50 -2.08
N MET A 134 10.90 27.60 -1.35
CA MET A 134 11.58 28.82 -1.78
C MET A 134 12.75 29.11 -0.85
N SER A 135 13.90 29.40 -1.42
CA SER A 135 15.16 29.63 -0.72
C SER A 135 15.78 30.98 -1.06
N TRP A 136 16.40 31.60 -0.06
CA TRP A 136 17.18 32.83 -0.14
C TRP A 136 18.58 32.56 0.39
N GLY A 137 19.61 33.11 -0.25
CA GLY A 137 21.03 32.86 0.01
C GLY A 137 21.63 31.85 -0.99
N GLN A 138 22.91 32.03 -1.31
CA GLN A 138 23.65 31.16 -2.22
C GLN A 138 24.45 30.08 -1.48
N ASP A 139 25.00 29.12 -2.22
CA ASP A 139 25.83 28.05 -1.63
C ASP A 139 27.03 28.65 -0.88
N GLY A 140 27.28 28.16 0.33
CA GLY A 140 28.31 28.69 1.23
C GLY A 140 27.94 29.98 1.97
N GLU A 141 26.73 30.51 1.78
CA GLU A 141 26.20 31.66 2.54
C GLU A 141 25.10 31.24 3.53
N THR A 142 24.60 32.20 4.31
CA THR A 142 23.41 31.95 5.13
C THR A 142 22.20 31.75 4.22
N GLN A 143 21.53 30.60 4.33
CA GLN A 143 20.34 30.31 3.55
C GLN A 143 19.10 30.17 4.42
N LEU A 144 18.01 30.82 4.03
CA LEU A 144 16.68 30.59 4.58
C LEU A 144 15.87 29.85 3.53
N THR A 145 15.18 28.78 3.92
CA THR A 145 14.22 28.07 3.08
C THR A 145 12.87 28.02 3.78
N LEU A 146 11.82 28.40 3.07
CA LEU A 146 10.44 28.27 3.51
C LEU A 146 9.69 27.39 2.52
N GLY A 147 8.84 26.50 3.01
CA GLY A 147 8.10 25.60 2.13
C GLY A 147 6.81 25.07 2.70
N SER A 148 6.06 24.44 1.82
CA SER A 148 4.84 23.71 2.11
C SER A 148 4.83 22.43 1.30
N ASP A 149 4.29 21.37 1.89
CA ASP A 149 4.08 20.12 1.19
C ASP A 149 2.75 19.51 1.61
N MET A 150 2.27 18.56 0.82
CA MET A 150 1.07 17.80 1.12
C MET A 150 1.24 16.39 0.57
N ARG A 151 0.86 15.41 1.40
CA ARG A 151 0.70 14.02 0.97
C ARG A 151 -0.73 13.58 1.18
N PHE A 152 -1.28 12.90 0.20
CA PHE A 152 -2.58 12.25 0.25
C PHE A 152 -2.42 10.80 -0.14
N VAL A 153 -2.93 9.89 0.67
CA VAL A 153 -2.91 8.44 0.44
C VAL A 153 -4.34 7.93 0.54
N LYS A 154 -4.75 7.07 -0.39
CA LYS A 154 -5.97 6.28 -0.35
C LYS A 154 -5.61 4.81 -0.40
N GLN A 155 -6.38 4.00 0.32
CA GLN A 155 -6.24 2.54 0.29
C GLN A 155 -7.60 1.87 0.42
N GLU A 156 -7.71 0.71 -0.20
CA GLU A 156 -8.82 -0.24 -0.09
C GLU A 156 -8.25 -1.64 -0.29
N LEU A 157 -8.79 -2.60 0.47
CA LEU A 157 -8.48 -4.03 0.30
C LEU A 157 -9.76 -4.82 0.51
N ASN A 158 -9.96 -5.84 -0.31
CA ASN A 158 -10.99 -6.85 -0.15
C ASN A 158 -10.32 -8.24 -0.14
N GLU A 159 -10.80 -9.10 0.74
CA GLU A 159 -10.39 -10.51 0.85
C GLU A 159 -11.65 -11.34 0.77
N LEU A 160 -11.93 -11.89 -0.42
CA LEU A 160 -13.16 -12.61 -0.70
C LEU A 160 -12.93 -14.12 -0.51
N ASN A 161 -13.87 -14.75 0.18
CA ASN A 161 -13.80 -16.17 0.50
C ASN A 161 -15.17 -16.84 0.40
N ASP A 162 -15.17 -18.01 -0.24
CA ASP A 162 -16.26 -18.98 -0.15
C ASP A 162 -15.80 -20.17 0.69
N PHE A 163 -16.40 -20.35 1.87
CA PHE A 163 -16.05 -21.44 2.78
C PHE A 163 -17.27 -22.19 3.31
N SER A 164 -17.08 -23.47 3.59
CA SER A 164 -18.10 -24.35 4.19
C SER A 164 -17.58 -24.92 5.50
N VAL A 165 -18.41 -24.90 6.55
CA VAL A 165 -18.10 -25.51 7.84
C VAL A 165 -19.05 -26.66 8.08
N ASP A 166 -18.51 -27.87 8.23
CA ASP A 166 -19.28 -29.02 8.74
C ASP A 166 -19.34 -28.94 10.28
N VAL A 167 -20.53 -28.63 10.79
CA VAL A 167 -20.77 -28.51 12.23
C VAL A 167 -21.31 -29.84 12.75
N ASP A 168 -20.43 -30.57 13.45
CA ASP A 168 -20.81 -31.82 14.11
C ASP A 168 -21.78 -31.57 15.30
N PRO A 169 -22.47 -32.61 15.81
CA PRO A 169 -23.42 -32.46 16.91
C PRO A 169 -22.83 -31.90 18.22
N PHE A 170 -21.53 -32.06 18.45
CA PHE A 170 -20.86 -31.53 19.64
C PHE A 170 -20.66 -30.02 19.51
N LEU A 171 -20.13 -29.54 18.39
CA LEU A 171 -19.95 -28.12 18.10
C LEU A 171 -21.30 -27.41 17.96
N ALA A 172 -22.30 -28.06 17.35
CA ALA A 172 -23.68 -27.58 17.27
C ALA A 172 -24.27 -27.32 18.66
N GLY A 173 -24.02 -28.21 19.62
CA GLY A 173 -24.44 -28.06 21.02
C GLY A 173 -23.77 -26.89 21.75
N ILE A 174 -22.50 -26.61 21.45
CA ILE A 174 -21.77 -25.44 22.00
C ILE A 174 -22.29 -24.13 21.41
N LEU A 175 -22.51 -24.11 20.10
CA LEU A 175 -22.92 -22.90 19.36
C LEU A 175 -24.43 -22.62 19.43
N GLY A 176 -25.23 -23.58 19.91
CA GLY A 176 -26.70 -23.45 19.97
C GLY A 176 -27.38 -23.49 18.61
N ILE A 177 -26.77 -24.17 17.63
CA ILE A 177 -27.25 -24.28 16.24
C ILE A 177 -27.56 -25.74 15.89
N ALA A 178 -28.16 -25.99 14.72
CA ALA A 178 -28.38 -27.35 14.24
C ALA A 178 -27.07 -27.94 13.68
N PRO A 179 -26.80 -29.25 13.82
CA PRO A 179 -25.69 -29.87 13.11
C PRO A 179 -25.97 -29.89 11.60
N GLY A 180 -24.92 -29.69 10.80
CA GLY A 180 -25.01 -29.62 9.34
C GLY A 180 -23.88 -28.82 8.72
N VAL A 181 -23.89 -28.76 7.38
CA VAL A 181 -22.95 -27.94 6.61
C VAL A 181 -23.50 -26.52 6.50
N TYR A 182 -22.68 -25.55 6.91
CA TYR A 182 -22.98 -24.13 6.81
C TYR A 182 -22.06 -23.49 5.77
N ASP A 183 -22.67 -22.98 4.71
CA ASP A 183 -21.97 -22.32 3.61
C ASP A 183 -21.95 -20.80 3.83
N PHE A 184 -20.75 -20.23 3.73
CA PHE A 184 -20.47 -18.79 3.83
C PHE A 184 -19.93 -18.33 2.48
N MET A 185 -20.82 -17.80 1.64
CA MET A 185 -20.49 -17.34 0.29
C MET A 185 -20.27 -15.82 0.31
N ASP A 186 -19.36 -15.35 -0.55
CA ASP A 186 -18.98 -13.94 -0.69
C ASP A 186 -18.54 -13.29 0.63
N ALA A 187 -17.93 -14.06 1.54
CA ALA A 187 -17.42 -13.54 2.80
C ALA A 187 -16.24 -12.60 2.51
N ASN A 188 -16.28 -11.38 3.05
CA ASN A 188 -15.22 -10.39 2.84
C ASN A 188 -14.56 -10.01 4.17
N ALA A 189 -13.22 -9.93 4.19
CA ALA A 189 -12.45 -9.34 5.28
C ALA A 189 -11.76 -8.03 4.83
N PRO A 190 -12.53 -6.94 4.64
CA PRO A 190 -12.01 -5.77 3.93
C PRO A 190 -11.26 -4.79 4.82
N ILE A 191 -10.32 -4.06 4.22
CA ILE A 191 -9.93 -2.73 4.69
C ILE A 191 -10.79 -1.72 3.93
N PRO A 192 -11.66 -0.97 4.62
CA PRO A 192 -12.56 -0.05 3.95
C PRO A 192 -11.80 1.05 3.25
N ARG A 193 -12.43 1.61 2.22
CA ARG A 193 -11.84 2.72 1.47
C ARG A 193 -11.60 3.89 2.40
N SER A 194 -10.33 4.12 2.69
CA SER A 194 -9.88 5.11 3.65
C SER A 194 -8.86 6.03 3.02
N PHE A 195 -8.69 7.20 3.62
CA PHE A 195 -7.62 8.10 3.24
C PHE A 195 -6.82 8.58 4.45
N TRP A 196 -5.64 9.06 4.13
CA TRP A 196 -4.79 9.85 4.99
C TRP A 196 -4.30 11.09 4.22
N SER A 197 -4.37 12.25 4.84
CA SER A 197 -3.89 13.53 4.31
C SER A 197 -2.95 14.18 5.32
N ASN A 198 -1.89 14.82 4.82
CA ASN A 198 -0.88 15.49 5.64
C ASN A 198 -0.33 16.74 4.95
N PRO A 199 -1.06 17.87 4.94
CA PRO A 199 -0.48 19.17 4.62
C PRO A 199 0.47 19.66 5.73
N GLY A 200 1.61 20.19 5.32
CA GLY A 200 2.65 20.72 6.19
C GLY A 200 3.21 22.05 5.73
N LEU A 201 3.75 22.79 6.69
CA LEU A 201 4.59 23.98 6.49
C LEU A 201 5.93 23.75 7.19
N PHE A 202 7.02 24.15 6.54
CA PHE A 202 8.35 24.02 7.10
C PHE A 202 9.22 25.26 6.83
N ALA A 203 10.21 25.43 7.70
CA ALA A 203 11.26 26.43 7.58
C ALA A 203 12.60 25.81 7.95
N GLU A 204 13.64 26.11 7.18
CA GLU A 204 15.03 25.69 7.43
C GLU A 204 15.95 26.91 7.32
N LEU A 205 16.92 26.99 8.21
CA LEU A 205 17.97 28.01 8.22
C LEU A 205 19.33 27.30 8.26
N ASP A 206 20.14 27.58 7.25
CA ASP A 206 21.54 27.19 7.15
C ASP A 206 22.44 28.39 7.40
N VAL A 207 23.41 28.23 8.29
CA VAL A 207 24.37 29.28 8.65
C VAL A 207 25.79 28.71 8.60
N PRO A 208 26.66 29.17 7.68
CA PRO A 208 28.09 28.88 7.71
C PRO A 208 28.73 29.69 8.85
N ALA A 209 28.62 29.19 10.08
CA ALA A 209 29.07 29.88 11.28
C ALA A 209 30.58 30.23 11.25
N THR A 210 31.39 29.37 10.62
CA THR A 210 32.81 29.62 10.29
C THR A 210 33.20 28.84 9.03
N ASP A 211 34.41 29.04 8.51
CA ASP A 211 34.98 28.25 7.39
C ASP A 211 35.05 26.72 7.65
N ARG A 212 34.83 26.27 8.89
CA ARG A 212 34.90 24.86 9.29
C ARG A 212 33.64 24.34 9.97
N LEU A 213 32.65 25.20 10.17
CA LEU A 213 31.44 24.86 10.92
C LEU A 213 30.23 25.49 10.24
N SER A 214 29.30 24.65 9.81
CA SER A 214 27.95 25.05 9.44
C SER A 214 26.95 24.57 10.50
N LEU A 215 25.89 25.37 10.68
CA LEU A 215 24.75 25.05 11.52
C LEU A 215 23.50 25.03 10.64
N ARG A 216 22.77 23.91 10.66
CA ARG A 216 21.44 23.77 10.05
C ARG A 216 20.41 23.62 11.17
N THR A 217 19.35 24.41 11.12
CA THR A 217 18.21 24.29 12.04
C THR A 217 16.91 24.46 11.27
N GLY A 218 15.84 23.81 11.73
CA GLY A 218 14.55 23.93 11.07
C GLY A 218 13.39 23.57 11.99
N ALA A 219 12.20 23.90 11.54
CA ALA A 219 10.95 23.58 12.21
C ALA A 219 9.88 23.24 11.18
N ARG A 220 8.94 22.39 11.59
CA ARG A 220 7.84 21.92 10.75
C ARG A 220 6.57 21.79 11.57
N VAL A 221 5.43 22.09 10.93
CA VAL A 221 4.10 21.85 11.48
C VAL A 221 3.29 21.10 10.43
N ASP A 222 2.66 20.01 10.87
CA ASP A 222 1.87 19.10 10.03
C ASP A 222 0.44 19.01 10.57
N PHE A 223 -0.54 18.90 9.66
CA PHE A 223 -1.94 18.65 10.01
C PHE A 223 -2.36 17.30 9.45
N LEU A 224 -2.57 16.33 10.33
CA LEU A 224 -2.98 14.98 9.95
C LEU A 224 -4.50 14.87 9.88
N SER A 225 -5.02 14.29 8.80
CA SER A 225 -6.42 13.88 8.70
C SER A 225 -6.52 12.48 8.14
N THR A 226 -7.33 11.64 8.78
CA THR A 226 -7.62 10.27 8.34
C THR A 226 -9.11 10.03 8.43
N ASP A 227 -9.69 9.38 7.43
CA ASP A 227 -11.11 9.01 7.48
C ASP A 227 -11.40 7.78 6.62
N VAL A 228 -12.54 7.14 6.90
CA VAL A 228 -13.14 6.11 6.07
C VAL A 228 -14.19 6.78 5.18
N THR A 229 -13.98 6.71 3.87
CA THR A 229 -14.86 7.38 2.88
C THR A 229 -16.02 6.52 2.41
N LYS A 230 -15.93 5.21 2.60
CA LYS A 230 -16.95 4.26 2.22
C LYS A 230 -16.79 3.00 3.07
N ASP A 231 -17.89 2.56 3.68
CA ASP A 231 -17.94 1.24 4.31
C ASP A 231 -17.66 0.16 3.26
N ALA A 232 -16.90 -0.84 3.64
CA ALA A 232 -16.60 -1.94 2.74
C ALA A 232 -17.84 -2.83 2.54
N PRO A 233 -18.09 -3.31 1.31
CA PRO A 233 -19.05 -4.38 1.07
C PRO A 233 -18.66 -5.61 1.87
N GLY A 234 -19.62 -6.34 2.44
CA GLY A 234 -19.32 -7.58 3.16
C GLY A 234 -18.85 -7.42 4.60
N LEU A 235 -18.81 -6.19 5.16
CA LEU A 235 -18.93 -5.94 6.63
C LEU A 235 -20.31 -6.38 7.20
N SER A 236 -21.03 -7.20 6.45
CA SER A 236 -22.30 -7.78 6.81
C SER A 236 -22.06 -8.74 7.97
N SER A 237 -22.81 -8.56 9.05
CA SER A 237 -22.92 -9.48 10.18
C SER A 237 -23.53 -10.84 9.79
N THR A 238 -23.44 -11.24 8.53
CA THR A 238 -23.94 -12.50 8.01
C THR A 238 -22.93 -13.61 8.31
N LEU A 239 -22.64 -13.81 9.60
CA LEU A 239 -22.88 -15.18 10.04
C LEU A 239 -24.36 -15.43 9.77
N PRO A 240 -24.74 -16.58 9.20
CA PRO A 240 -26.15 -16.87 8.97
C PRO A 240 -26.90 -16.49 10.24
N SER A 241 -28.09 -15.87 10.10
CA SER A 241 -28.95 -15.42 11.21
C SER A 241 -29.31 -16.52 12.24
N GLN A 242 -28.74 -17.70 12.04
CA GLN A 242 -28.78 -18.89 12.88
C GLN A 242 -27.60 -19.02 13.86
N VAL A 243 -26.47 -18.31 13.69
CA VAL A 243 -25.40 -18.31 14.70
C VAL A 243 -25.63 -17.14 15.64
N PRO A 244 -26.00 -17.38 16.91
CA PRO A 244 -26.24 -16.31 17.86
C PRO A 244 -24.88 -15.79 18.36
N LEU A 245 -24.12 -15.08 17.51
CA LEU A 245 -23.00 -14.24 17.98
C LEU A 245 -23.55 -12.93 18.56
N ASP A 246 -24.51 -13.03 19.46
CA ASP A 246 -24.95 -11.87 20.22
C ASP A 246 -23.86 -11.48 21.24
N ARG A 247 -23.99 -10.27 21.78
CA ARG A 247 -23.05 -9.74 22.75
C ARG A 247 -22.92 -10.65 23.99
N ALA A 248 -23.93 -11.45 24.30
CA ALA A 248 -23.92 -12.38 25.43
C ALA A 248 -23.09 -13.64 25.15
N PHE A 249 -23.13 -14.19 23.93
CA PHE A 249 -22.30 -15.31 23.50
C PHE A 249 -20.80 -14.96 23.55
N LEU A 250 -20.42 -13.81 22.97
CA LEU A 250 -19.03 -13.33 22.96
C LEU A 250 -18.49 -13.07 24.38
N THR A 251 -19.34 -12.53 25.27
CA THR A 251 -18.93 -12.22 26.66
C THR A 251 -18.76 -13.48 27.52
N ASN A 252 -19.52 -14.55 27.23
CA ASN A 252 -19.48 -15.78 28.03
C ASN A 252 -18.42 -16.79 27.60
N HIS A 253 -17.93 -16.74 26.35
CA HIS A 253 -17.08 -17.81 25.80
C HIS A 253 -15.74 -17.33 25.20
N LEU A 254 -15.57 -16.03 24.92
CA LEU A 254 -14.31 -15.48 24.38
C LEU A 254 -13.59 -14.53 25.34
N ARG A 255 -14.15 -14.32 26.53
CA ARG A 255 -13.50 -13.57 27.58
C ARG A 255 -12.52 -14.49 28.32
N THR A 256 -11.27 -14.51 27.88
CA THR A 256 -10.16 -14.87 28.77
C THR A 256 -9.92 -13.63 29.64
N ASP A 257 -10.56 -13.60 30.81
CA ASP A 257 -10.09 -12.72 31.87
C ASP A 257 -8.73 -13.25 32.34
N ASP A 258 -7.66 -12.72 31.76
CA ASP A 258 -6.31 -12.58 32.33
C ASP A 258 -5.76 -11.21 31.93
#